data_AF-A0A6B3H1I5-F1
#
_entry.id   AF-A0A6B3H1I5-F1
#
_cell.length_a   1.000
_cell.length_b   1.000
_cell.length_c   1.000
_cell.angle_alpha   90.00
_cell.angle_beta   90.00
_cell.angle_gamma   90.00
#
_symmetry.space_group_name_H-M   'P 1'
#
loop_
_entity.id
_entity.type
_entity.pdbx_description
1 polymer ?
#
loop_
_entity_poly.entity_id
_entity_poly.type
_entity_poly.pdbx_seq_one_letter_code
_entity_poly.pdbx_strand_id
1 'polypeptide(L)'
;TPPKPPEKKPLGSSVVFAPGVAGPRDYELPESKDDGIDEPDEGEEGHFVPPEPPPLPEADVTAKFAWLAVIGGPVLMLLAVLLQWEMTWWLTTLCIGGFLGGFATLVARMPHDDDDDTYGDPGRGAVV
;
A
#
# COMPACT_ATOMS: atom_id res chain seq x y z
N THR A 1 21.17 26.91 -45.62
CA THR A 1 20.09 26.69 -44.64
C THR A 1 20.21 25.28 -44.09
N PRO A 2 20.35 25.07 -42.78
CA PRO A 2 20.46 23.72 -42.22
C PRO A 2 19.15 22.93 -42.43
N PRO A 3 19.21 21.60 -42.63
CA PRO A 3 18.01 20.79 -42.83
C PRO A 3 17.18 20.73 -41.55
N LYS A 4 15.86 20.87 -41.70
CA LYS A 4 14.87 20.84 -40.61
C LYS A 4 14.91 19.45 -39.92
N PRO A 5 14.93 19.36 -38.57
CA PRO A 5 14.89 18.08 -37.86
C PRO A 5 13.60 17.32 -38.21
N PRO A 6 13.62 15.98 -38.28
CA PRO A 6 12.42 15.20 -38.56
C PRO A 6 11.41 15.39 -37.43
N GLU A 7 10.19 15.78 -37.81
CA GLU A 7 9.06 16.01 -36.91
C GLU A 7 8.70 14.69 -36.20
N LYS A 8 8.75 14.67 -34.85
CA LYS A 8 8.35 13.50 -34.06
C LYS A 8 6.84 13.30 -34.20
N LYS A 9 6.43 12.46 -35.15
CA LYS A 9 5.05 12.02 -35.33
C LYS A 9 4.55 11.43 -34.00
N PRO A 10 3.43 11.93 -33.43
CA PRO A 10 2.91 11.38 -32.19
C PRO A 10 2.58 9.91 -32.42
N LEU A 11 3.15 9.05 -31.57
CA LEU A 11 2.85 7.62 -31.57
C LEU A 11 1.35 7.48 -31.27
N GLY A 12 0.59 7.03 -32.26
CA GLY A 12 -0.82 6.68 -32.07
C GLY A 12 -0.94 5.71 -30.91
N SER A 13 -1.90 5.96 -30.02
CA SER A 13 -2.03 5.37 -28.68
C SER A 13 -2.41 3.88 -28.65
N SER A 14 -1.99 3.10 -29.63
CA SER A 14 -2.21 1.66 -29.65
C SER A 14 -1.08 0.96 -30.39
N VAL A 15 0.00 0.64 -29.67
CA VAL A 15 0.94 -0.39 -30.11
C VAL A 15 0.44 -1.71 -29.53
N VAL A 16 -0.14 -2.56 -30.38
CA VAL A 16 -0.57 -3.91 -30.02
C VAL A 16 0.61 -4.85 -30.29
N PHE A 17 1.21 -5.39 -29.23
CA PHE A 17 2.24 -6.42 -29.35
C PHE A 17 1.56 -7.78 -29.53
N ALA A 18 1.78 -8.42 -30.68
CA ALA A 18 1.32 -9.77 -30.92
C ALA A 18 2.13 -10.76 -30.07
N PRO A 19 1.51 -11.78 -29.44
CA PRO A 19 2.24 -12.81 -28.72
C PRO A 19 3.18 -13.55 -29.68
N GLY A 20 4.48 -13.50 -29.40
CA GLY A 20 5.53 -14.15 -30.20
C GLY A 20 6.42 -13.22 -31.03
N VAL A 21 6.17 -11.90 -31.03
CA VAL A 21 7.12 -10.90 -31.52
C VAL A 21 7.82 -10.30 -30.31
N ALA A 22 9.15 -10.20 -30.37
CA ALA A 22 10.02 -9.70 -29.32
C ALA A 22 9.38 -8.52 -28.55
N GLY A 23 9.04 -8.77 -27.29
CA GLY A 23 8.35 -7.86 -26.40
C GLY A 23 9.32 -7.11 -25.48
N PRO A 24 8.84 -6.19 -24.64
CA PRO A 24 9.66 -5.39 -23.71
C PRO A 24 10.43 -6.18 -22.63
N ARG A 25 10.55 -7.50 -22.75
CA ARG A 25 11.23 -8.41 -21.83
C ARG A 25 12.38 -9.19 -22.48
N ASP A 26 12.73 -8.93 -23.73
CA ASP A 26 13.86 -9.58 -24.42
C ASP A 26 15.20 -8.89 -24.11
N TYR A 27 15.47 -8.68 -22.82
CA TYR A 27 16.79 -8.25 -22.38
C TYR A 27 17.64 -9.50 -22.16
N GLU A 28 18.70 -9.67 -22.95
CA GLU A 28 19.80 -10.54 -22.53
C GLU A 28 20.49 -9.89 -21.34
N LEU A 29 20.55 -10.61 -20.22
CA LEU A 29 21.48 -10.25 -19.16
C LEU A 29 22.89 -10.33 -19.76
N PRO A 30 23.74 -9.30 -19.61
CA PRO A 30 25.15 -9.46 -19.95
C PRO A 30 25.67 -10.65 -19.14
N GLU A 31 26.35 -11.58 -19.82
CA GLU A 31 27.11 -12.64 -19.15
C GLU A 31 27.92 -11.96 -18.05
N SER A 32 27.64 -12.33 -16.79
CA SER A 32 28.47 -11.91 -15.68
C SER A 32 29.88 -12.28 -16.06
N LYS A 33 30.76 -11.28 -16.17
CA LYS A 33 32.19 -11.53 -16.33
C LYS A 33 32.63 -12.28 -15.09
N ASP A 34 32.60 -13.60 -15.21
CA ASP A 34 33.13 -14.56 -14.25
C ASP A 34 34.67 -14.56 -14.37
N ASP A 35 35.24 -13.36 -14.41
CA ASP A 35 36.66 -13.11 -14.32
C ASP A 35 37.03 -13.14 -12.83
N GLY A 36 37.07 -14.36 -12.28
CA GLY A 36 37.81 -14.69 -11.07
C GLY A 36 37.40 -13.96 -9.80
N ILE A 37 36.13 -14.09 -9.40
CA ILE A 37 35.80 -14.01 -7.98
C ILE A 37 36.01 -15.42 -7.43
N ASP A 38 37.13 -15.64 -6.73
CA ASP A 38 37.28 -16.79 -5.83
C ASP A 38 35.96 -16.92 -5.07
N GLU A 39 35.28 -18.07 -5.17
CA GLU A 39 34.06 -18.39 -4.42
C GLU A 39 34.26 -17.89 -2.97
N PRO A 40 33.63 -16.77 -2.55
CA PRO A 40 33.65 -16.45 -1.14
C PRO A 40 32.74 -17.51 -0.53
N ASP A 41 33.29 -18.33 0.37
CA ASP A 41 32.58 -19.33 1.16
C ASP A 41 31.11 -18.90 1.39
N GLU A 42 30.16 -19.64 0.81
CA GLU A 42 28.70 -19.45 0.97
C GLU A 42 28.22 -19.66 2.44
N GLY A 43 29.14 -19.55 3.42
CA GLY A 43 28.95 -19.83 4.83
C GLY A 43 29.20 -18.67 5.80
N GLU A 44 29.66 -17.50 5.33
CA GLU A 44 29.96 -16.34 6.20
C GLU A 44 29.12 -15.08 5.92
N GLU A 45 28.09 -15.19 5.08
CA GLU A 45 27.09 -14.14 4.87
C GLU A 45 26.14 -14.12 6.07
N GLY A 46 26.44 -13.29 7.08
CA GLY A 46 25.66 -13.20 8.31
C GLY A 46 24.16 -13.07 8.05
N HIS A 47 23.43 -14.18 8.18
CA HIS A 47 21.98 -14.20 8.10
C HIS A 47 21.41 -13.17 9.08
N PHE A 48 20.78 -12.14 8.53
CA PHE A 48 20.01 -11.20 9.34
C PHE A 48 18.88 -11.99 10.00
N VAL A 49 19.04 -12.28 11.29
CA VAL A 49 17.95 -12.72 12.17
C VAL A 49 17.29 -11.44 12.64
N PRO A 50 16.08 -11.09 12.14
CA PRO A 50 15.36 -9.97 12.71
C PRO A 50 15.22 -10.23 14.20
N PRO A 51 15.62 -9.29 15.07
CA PRO A 51 15.36 -9.43 16.50
C PRO A 51 13.85 -9.64 16.68
N GLU A 52 13.47 -10.46 17.66
CA GLU A 52 12.05 -10.72 17.91
C GLU A 52 11.31 -9.37 18.05
N PRO A 53 10.22 -9.16 17.29
CA PRO A 53 9.54 -7.89 17.29
C PRO A 53 9.08 -7.59 18.71
N PRO A 54 9.29 -6.35 19.22
CA PRO A 54 8.79 -5.96 20.53
C PRO A 54 7.27 -6.23 20.58
N PRO A 55 6.73 -6.64 21.75
CA PRO A 55 5.32 -6.97 21.86
C PRO A 55 4.46 -5.79 21.40
N LEU A 56 3.51 -6.08 20.53
CA LEU A 56 2.64 -5.08 19.92
C LEU A 56 1.92 -4.29 21.03
N PRO A 57 1.87 -2.95 20.93
CA PRO A 57 1.10 -2.13 21.85
C PRO A 57 -0.35 -2.64 21.93
N GLU A 58 -0.91 -2.69 23.13
CA GLU A 58 -2.28 -3.13 23.32
C GLU A 58 -3.23 -2.26 22.50
N ALA A 59 -4.06 -2.90 21.67
CA ALA A 59 -5.03 -2.20 20.85
C ALA A 59 -5.95 -1.34 21.74
N ASP A 60 -5.89 -0.02 21.52
CA ASP A 60 -6.61 0.97 22.32
C ASP A 60 -8.13 0.72 22.29
N VAL A 61 -8.74 0.86 23.46
CA VAL A 61 -10.17 0.66 23.72
C VAL A 61 -11.03 1.54 22.80
N THR A 62 -10.58 2.77 22.52
CA THR A 62 -11.27 3.68 21.61
C THR A 62 -11.36 3.12 20.19
N ALA A 63 -10.27 2.52 19.67
CA ALA A 63 -10.29 1.90 18.35
C ALA A 63 -11.24 0.69 18.30
N LYS A 64 -11.30 -0.11 19.37
CA LYS A 64 -12.23 -1.24 19.46
C LYS A 64 -13.68 -0.77 19.38
N PHE A 65 -14.04 0.28 20.14
CA PHE A 65 -15.39 0.86 20.07
C PHE A 65 -15.71 1.48 18.72
N ALA A 66 -14.73 2.14 18.10
CA ALA A 66 -14.91 2.74 16.78
C ALA A 66 -15.18 1.66 15.71
N TRP A 67 -14.39 0.57 15.70
CA TRP A 67 -14.65 -0.58 14.84
C TRP A 67 -15.98 -1.27 15.12
N LEU A 68 -16.34 -1.42 16.41
CA LEU A 68 -17.64 -1.96 16.80
C LEU A 68 -18.77 -1.07 16.28
N ALA A 69 -18.66 0.26 16.38
CA ALA A 69 -19.68 1.17 15.88
C ALA A 69 -19.79 1.16 14.35
N VAL A 70 -18.65 1.08 13.63
CA VAL A 70 -18.59 0.99 12.16
C VAL A 70 -19.21 -0.31 11.65
N ILE A 71 -18.92 -1.45 12.26
CA ILE A 71 -19.52 -2.73 11.87
C ILE A 71 -20.96 -2.84 12.43
N GLY A 72 -21.16 -2.30 13.63
CA GLY A 72 -22.40 -2.35 14.38
C GLY A 72 -23.54 -1.61 13.70
N GLY A 73 -23.29 -0.44 13.08
CA GLY A 73 -24.33 0.29 12.33
C GLY A 73 -24.97 -0.55 11.22
N PRO A 74 -24.19 -1.09 10.25
CA PRO A 74 -24.68 -1.98 9.22
C PRO A 74 -25.28 -3.28 9.75
N VAL A 75 -24.65 -3.93 10.74
CA VAL A 75 -25.16 -5.19 11.32
C VAL A 75 -26.48 -4.97 12.05
N LEU A 76 -26.59 -3.91 12.86
CA LEU A 76 -27.83 -3.54 13.54
C LEU A 76 -28.94 -3.23 12.54
N MET A 77 -28.61 -2.53 11.45
CA MET A 77 -29.55 -2.27 10.36
C MET A 77 -30.04 -3.57 9.71
N LEU A 78 -29.14 -4.50 9.38
CA LEU A 78 -29.50 -5.80 8.82
C LEU A 78 -30.37 -6.61 9.78
N LEU A 79 -30.02 -6.64 11.07
CA LEU A 79 -30.83 -7.30 12.10
C LEU A 79 -32.23 -6.69 12.19
N ALA A 80 -32.34 -5.36 12.20
CA ALA A 80 -33.64 -4.69 12.24
C ALA A 80 -34.52 -5.05 11.04
N VAL A 81 -33.94 -5.13 9.83
CA VAL A 81 -34.67 -5.53 8.62
C VAL A 81 -35.10 -7.00 8.68
N LEU A 82 -34.19 -7.90 9.07
CA LEU A 82 -34.44 -9.34 9.14
C LEU A 82 -35.47 -9.72 10.21
N LEU A 83 -35.39 -9.06 11.37
CA LEU A 83 -36.31 -9.27 12.50
C LEU A 83 -37.62 -8.48 12.34
N GLN A 84 -37.78 -7.73 11.24
CA GLN A 84 -38.94 -6.87 10.98
C GLN A 84 -39.19 -5.88 12.13
N TRP A 85 -38.12 -5.38 12.77
CA TRP A 85 -38.25 -4.34 13.78
C TRP A 85 -38.77 -3.06 13.16
N GLU A 86 -39.69 -2.40 13.86
CA GLU A 86 -40.17 -1.10 13.44
C GLU A 86 -39.01 -0.12 13.42
N MET A 87 -38.75 0.44 12.23
CA MET A 87 -37.69 1.40 11.99
C MET A 87 -38.07 2.74 12.60
N THR A 88 -37.97 2.80 13.92
CA THR A 88 -38.21 4.00 14.72
C THR A 88 -37.10 5.02 14.47
N TRP A 89 -37.42 6.30 14.65
CA TRP A 89 -36.48 7.40 14.41
C TRP A 89 -35.18 7.27 15.24
N TRP A 90 -35.25 6.71 16.45
CA TRP A 90 -34.06 6.49 17.28
C TRP A 90 -33.20 5.35 16.75
N LEU A 91 -33.79 4.30 16.19
CA LEU A 91 -33.07 3.14 15.65
C LEU A 91 -32.33 3.53 14.37
N THR A 92 -33.01 4.27 13.48
CA THR A 92 -32.37 4.91 12.32
C THR A 92 -31.20 5.80 12.73
N THR A 93 -31.39 6.61 13.79
CA THR A 93 -30.33 7.49 14.30
C THR A 93 -29.16 6.70 14.88
N LEU A 94 -29.40 5.59 15.61
CA LEU A 94 -28.33 4.74 16.14
C LEU A 94 -27.54 4.05 15.03
N CYS A 95 -28.20 3.54 13.99
CA CYS A 95 -27.51 2.91 12.88
C CYS A 95 -26.62 3.92 12.13
N ILE A 96 -27.20 5.04 11.71
CA ILE A 96 -26.51 6.07 10.92
C ILE A 96 -25.47 6.80 11.78
N GLY A 97 -25.87 7.26 12.97
CA GLY A 97 -25.01 7.99 13.89
C GLY A 97 -23.92 7.12 14.50
N GLY A 98 -24.18 5.84 14.78
CA GLY A 98 -23.17 4.88 15.21
C GLY A 98 -22.12 4.63 14.12
N PHE A 99 -22.56 4.39 12.87
CA PHE A 99 -21.65 4.21 11.75
C PHE A 99 -20.79 5.46 11.49
N LEU A 100 -21.43 6.63 11.33
CA LEU A 100 -20.73 7.89 11.07
C LEU A 100 -19.83 8.30 12.23
N GLY A 101 -20.31 8.16 13.47
CA GLY A 101 -19.53 8.46 14.67
C GLY A 101 -18.31 7.54 14.80
N GLY A 102 -18.48 6.23 14.59
CA GLY A 102 -17.38 5.27 14.58
C GLY A 102 -16.36 5.56 13.48
N PHE A 103 -16.84 5.82 12.26
CA PHE A 103 -15.97 6.14 11.12
C PHE A 103 -15.19 7.44 11.35
N ALA A 104 -15.87 8.51 11.78
CA ALA A 104 -15.23 9.78 12.10
C ALA A 104 -14.18 9.62 13.22
N THR A 105 -14.46 8.77 14.22
CA THR A 105 -13.49 8.48 15.29
C THR A 105 -12.24 7.76 14.77
N LEU A 106 -12.38 6.82 13.84
CA LEU A 106 -11.23 6.16 13.21
C LEU A 106 -10.40 7.15 12.39
N VAL A 107 -11.05 7.97 11.56
CA VAL A 107 -10.38 8.95 10.70
C VAL A 107 -9.66 10.00 11.56
N ALA A 108 -10.32 10.55 12.58
CA ALA A 108 -9.73 11.54 13.46
C ALA A 108 -8.52 11.01 14.25
N ARG A 109 -8.43 9.68 14.41
CA ARG A 109 -7.34 9.02 15.13
C ARG A 109 -6.29 8.39 14.21
N MET A 110 -6.51 8.39 12.90
CA MET A 110 -5.49 7.95 11.95
C MET A 110 -4.28 8.87 12.13
N PRO A 111 -3.11 8.33 12.52
CA PRO A 111 -1.89 9.12 12.60
C PRO A 111 -1.70 9.77 11.23
N HIS A 112 -1.57 11.08 11.22
CA HIS A 112 -1.02 11.76 10.07
C HIS A 112 0.48 11.58 10.22
N ASP A 113 1.12 10.87 9.28
CA ASP A 113 2.56 10.92 9.14
C ASP A 113 2.89 12.36 8.76
N ASP A 114 3.12 13.21 9.76
CA ASP A 114 3.90 14.42 9.57
C ASP A 114 5.34 13.93 9.35
N ASP A 115 5.63 13.55 8.12
CA ASP A 115 6.98 13.36 7.54
C ASP A 115 7.74 14.70 7.48
N ASP A 116 7.57 15.57 8.47
CA ASP A 116 8.12 16.92 8.47
C ASP A 116 9.48 17.03 9.19
N ASP A 117 10.12 15.91 9.56
CA ASP A 117 11.52 15.93 10.02
C ASP A 117 12.30 14.65 9.63
N THR A 118 13.24 14.80 8.66
CA THR A 118 14.44 13.96 8.39
C THR A 118 14.46 12.99 7.17
N TYR A 119 13.71 13.25 6.10
CA TYR A 119 14.13 12.80 4.75
C TYR A 119 14.77 13.95 3.95
N GLY A 120 15.82 14.50 4.55
CA GLY A 120 16.65 15.55 3.98
C GLY A 120 18.08 15.08 3.71
N ASP A 121 18.29 13.91 3.12
CA ASP A 121 19.56 13.58 2.43
C ASP A 121 19.42 12.42 1.43
N PRO A 122 19.15 12.70 0.14
CA PRO A 122 19.14 11.67 -0.91
C PRO A 122 20.56 11.19 -1.33
N GLY A 123 21.62 11.47 -0.56
CA GLY A 123 23.01 11.24 -0.94
C GLY A 123 23.73 10.04 -0.34
N ARG A 124 23.13 9.22 0.54
CA ARG A 124 23.90 8.30 1.41
C ARG A 124 23.86 6.80 1.07
N GLY A 125 23.64 6.42 -0.19
CA GLY A 125 23.45 5.01 -0.59
C GLY A 125 24.36 4.46 -1.69
N ALA A 126 25.37 5.21 -2.17
CA ALA A 126 26.36 4.63 -3.09
C ALA A 126 27.54 4.09 -2.27
N VAL A 127 27.51 2.79 -1.96
CA VAL A 127 28.72 2.07 -1.53
C VAL A 127 29.68 2.01 -2.72
N VAL A 128 30.90 2.50 -2.50
CA VAL A 128 32.02 2.50 -3.46
C VAL A 128 32.82 1.20 -3.37
#